data_AF-A0A858XDT8-F1
#
_entry.id   AF-A0A858XDT8-F1
#
_cell.length_a   1.000
_cell.length_b   1.000
_cell.length_c   1.000
_cell.angle_alpha   90.00
_cell.angle_beta   90.00
_cell.angle_gamma   90.00
#
_symmetry.space_group_name_H-M   'P 1'
#
loop_
_entity.id
_entity.type
_entity.pdbx_description
1 polymer ?
#
loop_
_entity_poly.entity_id
_entity_poly.type
_entity_poly.pdbx_seq_one_letter_code
_entity_poly.pdbx_strand_id
1 'polypeptide(L)' 'MSHTTQTTSIDNLLFRDGLRLENYYIERTLFGDFVCFIGSDGAKFDLLIEDSQRNEMAIARLLELGAPVVKCRV' A
#
# COMPACT_ATOMS: atom_id res chain seq x y z
N MET A 1 -15.44 3.23 22.68
CA MET A 1 -16.34 3.39 21.52
C MET A 1 -15.86 4.65 20.81
N SER A 2 -15.29 4.69 19.61
CA SER A 2 -15.36 3.80 18.45
C SER A 2 -14.09 4.00 17.61
N HIS A 3 -13.31 2.95 17.35
CA HIS A 3 -12.12 3.00 16.47
C HIS A 3 -12.39 2.36 15.10
N THR A 4 -13.64 2.43 14.60
CA THR A 4 -14.06 1.65 13.42
C THR A 4 -14.10 2.44 12.11
N THR A 5 -13.73 3.73 12.12
CA THR A 5 -13.88 4.61 10.93
C THR A 5 -12.61 4.75 10.07
N GLN A 6 -11.45 4.29 10.53
CA GLN A 6 -10.19 4.47 9.78
C GLN A 6 -9.90 3.35 8.77
N THR A 7 -10.21 2.10 9.12
CA THR A 7 -9.96 0.93 8.27
C THR A 7 -10.72 1.02 6.94
N THR A 8 -11.97 1.50 6.98
CA THR A 8 -12.79 1.69 5.77
C THR A 8 -12.21 2.74 4.84
N SER A 9 -11.51 3.76 5.36
CA SER A 9 -10.90 4.81 4.55
C SER A 9 -9.66 4.33 3.80
N ILE A 10 -8.80 3.54 4.47
CA ILE A 10 -7.56 3.03 3.87
C ILE A 10 -7.83 1.85 2.94
N ASP A 11 -8.74 0.94 3.29
CA ASP A 11 -9.15 -0.13 2.38
C ASP A 11 -9.82 0.45 1.12
N ASN A 12 -10.61 1.53 1.26
CA ASN A 12 -11.11 2.26 0.10
C ASN A 12 -9.97 2.92 -0.69
N LEU A 13 -9.00 3.56 -0.04
CA LEU A 13 -7.85 4.16 -0.73
C LEU A 13 -7.07 3.12 -1.56
N LEU A 14 -6.87 1.93 -1.00
CA LEU A 14 -6.13 0.84 -1.62
C LEU A 14 -6.94 0.10 -2.68
N PHE A 15 -8.25 -0.10 -2.51
CA PHE A 15 -8.99 -1.06 -3.34
C PHE A 15 -10.16 -0.44 -4.12
N ARG A 16 -10.34 0.89 -4.13
CA ARG A 16 -11.52 1.57 -4.72
C ARG A 16 -11.85 1.14 -6.15
N ASP A 17 -10.82 0.92 -6.96
CA ASP A 17 -10.96 0.68 -8.40
C ASP A 17 -10.96 -0.82 -8.76
N GLY A 18 -11.31 -1.69 -7.80
CA GLY A 18 -11.35 -3.13 -8.00
C GLY A 18 -9.97 -3.80 -8.00
N LEU A 19 -8.95 -3.05 -7.60
CA LEU A 19 -7.59 -3.55 -7.40
C LEU A 19 -7.58 -4.56 -6.25
N ARG A 20 -6.78 -5.61 -6.39
CA ARG A 20 -6.72 -6.72 -5.44
C ARG A 20 -5.39 -6.66 -4.70
N LEU A 21 -5.35 -7.23 -3.50
CA LEU A 21 -4.12 -7.32 -2.70
C LEU A 21 -2.94 -7.89 -3.50
N GLU A 22 -3.18 -8.87 -4.38
CA GLU A 22 -2.16 -9.49 -5.25
C GLU A 22 -1.48 -8.50 -6.22
N ASN A 23 -2.11 -7.36 -6.47
CA ASN A 23 -1.52 -6.28 -7.25
C ASN A 23 -0.57 -5.41 -6.41
N TYR A 24 -0.61 -5.48 -5.08
CA TYR A 24 0.19 -4.60 -4.22
C TYR A 24 1.46 -5.28 -3.72
N TYR A 25 2.50 -4.48 -3.57
CA TYR A 25 3.71 -4.86 -2.84
C TYR A 25 4.29 -3.63 -2.15
N ILE A 26 5.11 -3.86 -1.13
CA ILE A 26 5.80 -2.79 -0.42
C ILE A 26 7.26 -2.81 -0.88
N GLU A 27 7.72 -1.70 -1.44
CA GLU A 27 9.12 -1.52 -1.75
C GLU A 27 9.83 -0.87 -0.55
N ARG A 28 10.74 -1.63 0.07
CA ARG A 28 11.56 -1.15 1.18
C ARG A 28 12.91 -0.70 0.66
N THR A 29 13.19 0.59 0.84
CA THR A 29 14.45 1.24 0.46
C THR A 29 15.19 1.72 1.71
N LEU A 30 16.41 2.27 1.52
CA LEU A 30 17.14 2.94 2.60
C LEU A 30 16.48 4.26 3.05
N PHE A 31 15.64 4.85 2.19
CA PHE A 31 15.05 6.17 2.40
C PHE A 31 13.60 6.08 2.90
N GLY A 32 13.00 4.88 2.88
CA GLY A 32 11.63 4.67 3.30
C GLY A 32 10.98 3.47 2.64
N ASP A 33 9.75 3.19 3.09
CA ASP A 33 8.87 2.19 2.52
C ASP A 33 7.86 2.87 1.59
N PHE A 34 7.65 2.28 0.42
CA PHE A 34 6.72 2.76 -0.59
C PHE A 34 5.65 1.71 -0.86
N VAL A 35 4.42 2.16 -1.04
CA VAL A 35 3.35 1.32 -1.56
C VAL A 35 3.47 1.30 -3.07
N CYS A 36 3.59 0.12 -3.66
CA CYS A 36 3.64 -0.06 -5.10
C CYS A 36 2.47 -0.95 -5.54
N PHE A 37 2.02 -0.76 -6.78
CA PHE A 37 1.02 -1.63 -7.39
C PHE A 37 1.41 -2.06 -8.81
N ILE A 38 0.91 -3.22 -9.21
CA ILE A 38 1.07 -3.82 -10.53
C ILE A 38 -0.26 -3.69 -11.26
N GLY A 39 -0.26 -2.88 -12.33
CA GLY A 39 -1.40 -2.71 -13.22
C GLY A 39 -1.77 -4.00 -13.95
N SER A 40 -2.96 -4.02 -14.56
CA SER A 40 -3.46 -5.18 -15.32
C SER A 40 -2.59 -5.53 -16.54
N ASP A 41 -1.80 -4.58 -17.03
CA ASP A 41 -0.83 -4.73 -18.11
C ASP A 41 0.55 -5.23 -17.62
N GLY A 42 0.72 -5.44 -16.32
CA GLY A 42 1.97 -5.82 -15.69
C GLY A 42 2.92 -4.65 -15.41
N ALA A 43 2.53 -3.41 -15.71
CA ALA A 43 3.32 -2.24 -15.39
C ALA A 43 3.33 -1.98 -13.88
N LYS A 44 4.47 -1.52 -13.36
CA LYS A 44 4.66 -1.24 -11.94
C LYS A 44 4.59 0.26 -11.71
N PHE A 45 3.90 0.66 -10.65
CA PHE A 45 3.71 2.06 -10.29
C PHE A 45 3.88 2.25 -8.78
N ASP A 46 4.48 3.37 -8.41
CA ASP A 46 4.53 3.80 -7.02
C ASP A 46 3.26 4.58 -6.71
N LEU A 47 2.59 4.18 -5.63
CA LEU A 47 1.42 4.89 -5.14
C LEU A 47 1.88 6.06 -4.28
N LEU A 48 1.85 7.25 -4.87
CA LEU A 48 2.17 8.49 -4.17
C LEU A 48 1.03 8.87 -3.22
N ILE A 49 1.23 8.64 -1.93
CA ILE A 49 0.32 9.08 -0.87
C ILE A 49 0.97 10.29 -0.18
N GLU A 50 0.51 11.50 -0.50
CA GLU A 50 1.11 12.77 -0.03
C GLU A 50 1.04 12.95 1.49
N ASP A 51 0.01 12.39 2.12
CA ASP A 51 -0.17 12.42 3.57
C ASP A 51 0.65 11.29 4.21
N SER A 52 1.69 11.65 4.96
CA SER A 52 2.61 10.69 5.58
C SER A 52 1.90 9.73 6.53
N GLN A 53 0.90 10.20 7.28
CA GLN A 53 0.14 9.36 8.20
C GLN A 53 -0.70 8.34 7.42
N ARG A 54 -1.33 8.75 6.31
CA ARG A 54 -2.07 7.82 5.44
C ARG A 54 -1.14 6.82 4.75
N ASN A 55 0.06 7.23 4.37
CA ASN A 55 1.04 6.33 3.77
C ASN A 55 1.46 5.25 4.76
N GLU A 56 1.82 5.63 5.99
CA GLU A 56 2.14 4.69 7.07
C GLU A 56 0.98 3.73 7.36
N MET A 57 -0.25 4.24 7.39
CA MET A 57 -1.45 3.42 7.56
C MET A 57 -1.68 2.45 6.40
N ALA A 58 -1.44 2.87 5.15
CA ALA A 58 -1.55 2.02 3.97
C ALA A 58 -0.51 0.90 3.99
N ILE A 59 0.73 1.21 4.35
CA ILE A 59 1.81 0.22 4.51
C ILE A 59 1.45 -0.77 5.62
N ALA A 60 1.06 -0.28 6.80
CA ALA A 60 0.66 -1.14 7.92
C ALA A 60 -0.49 -2.06 7.51
N ARG A 61 -1.49 -1.53 6.80
CA ARG A 61 -2.63 -2.30 6.32
C ARG A 61 -2.23 -3.38 5.31
N LEU A 62 -1.36 -3.06 4.36
CA LEU A 62 -0.85 -4.03 3.39
C LEU A 62 -0.03 -5.13 4.07
N LEU A 63 0.78 -4.79 5.09
CA LEU A 63 1.50 -5.78 5.89
C LEU A 63 0.55 -6.71 6.66
N GLU A 64 -0.51 -6.17 7.28
CA GLU A 64 -1.54 -6.97 7.95
C GLU A 64 -2.23 -7.95 7.01
N LEU A 65 -2.47 -7.53 5.77
CA LEU A 65 -3.09 -8.35 4.74
C LEU A 65 -2.13 -9.36 4.11
N GLY A 66 -0.82 -9.26 4.37
CA GLY A 66 0.21 -10.17 3.86
C GLY A 66 0.77 -9.78 2.50
N ALA A 67 0.73 -8.50 2.14
CA ALA A 67 1.38 -8.01 0.92
C ALA A 67 2.89 -8.31 0.94
N PRO A 68 3.47 -8.71 -0.21
CA PRO A 68 4.89 -8.99 -0.30
C PRO A 68 5.72 -7.72 -0.08
N VAL A 69 6.84 -7.88 0.63
CA VAL A 69 7.83 -6.81 0.84
C VAL A 69 9.06 -7.11 -0.01
N VAL A 70 9.36 -6.21 -0.94
CA VAL A 70 10.52 -6.29 -1.83
C VAL A 70 11.58 -5.33 -1.32
N LYS A 71 12.80 -5.82 -1.11
CA LYS A 71 13.94 -4.97 -0.74
C LYS A 71 14.70 -4.56 -1.98
N CYS A 72 14.72 -3.27 -2.28
CA CYS A 72 15.62 -2.73 -3.29
C CYS A 72 17.04 -2.73 -2.73
N ARG A 73 17.92 -3.53 -3.35
CA ARG A 73 19.36 -3.46 -3.10
C ARG A 73 19.89 -2.29 -3.91
N VAL A 74 20.34 -1.26 -3.20
CA VAL A 74 21.19 -0.21 -3.76
C VAL A 74 22.51 -0.77 -4.24
#